data_AF-A0A1M5SIB5-F1
#
_entry.id   AF-A0A1M5SIB5-F1
#
_cell.length_a   1.000
_cell.length_b   1.000
_cell.length_c   1.000
_cell.angle_alpha   90.00
_cell.angle_beta   90.00
_cell.angle_gamma   90.00
#
_symmetry.space_group_name_H-M   'P 1'
#
loop_
_entity.id
_entity.type
_entity.pdbx_description
1 polymer ?
#
loop_
_entity_poly.entity_id
_entity_poly.type
_entity_poly.pdbx_seq_one_letter_code
_entity_poly.pdbx_strand_id
1 'polypeptide(L)'
;MMTADAAATTVRVAFDAPEGRGAGGGTAGRRRRERPGRPPIETLAVGSPGTVHLPLVTVTRGGRTAVHRAVDPNGTASLVSLLADGDIPVDGAAAVVDHGPDPDDFPVGDGPLSAGTRRTLRGAGWADPTAFESPAVLGVDALDAVAHLGVRGRGWGDARRDEPVVEGWREARNTDGDPVVVINGLDADPKVDGDRLLLASLTGRVVAVAVVAASAVGAEDVVVVVQAFVEVNPATADRLGIVDGERVRVESPRGAIEVRAEISDRPGDGVVFVPMHFADGAVNRLTGDHVDPTSGIPEYKLSSVRVERLNASEKNDERGPDGSAKQRRPDGGEETGSTAAIDD
;
A
#
# COMPACT_ATOMS: atom_id res chain seq x y z
N MET A 1 44.91 -10.88 -12.53
CA MET A 1 44.19 -12.11 -12.14
C MET A 1 43.19 -11.71 -11.07
N MET A 2 42.01 -11.26 -11.49
CA MET A 2 40.92 -10.91 -10.59
C MET A 2 40.47 -12.18 -9.87
N THR A 3 40.51 -12.16 -8.55
CA THR A 3 39.97 -13.20 -7.69
C THR A 3 38.51 -13.41 -8.05
N ALA A 4 38.11 -14.68 -8.24
CA ALA A 4 36.73 -15.08 -8.44
C ALA A 4 35.84 -14.37 -7.41
N ASP A 5 34.88 -13.61 -7.92
CA ASP A 5 33.89 -12.87 -7.17
C ASP A 5 33.27 -13.82 -6.13
N ALA A 6 33.40 -13.49 -4.85
CA ALA A 6 32.80 -14.30 -3.80
C ALA A 6 31.28 -14.12 -3.94
N ALA A 7 30.63 -15.03 -4.67
CA ALA A 7 29.20 -14.96 -4.96
C ALA A 7 28.43 -14.56 -3.70
N ALA A 8 27.71 -13.44 -3.79
CA ALA A 8 27.05 -12.82 -2.66
C ALA A 8 26.19 -13.85 -1.92
N THR A 9 26.40 -13.94 -0.60
CA THR A 9 25.59 -14.78 0.28
C THR A 9 24.52 -13.91 0.90
N THR A 10 23.26 -14.15 0.53
CA THR A 10 22.15 -13.26 0.87
C THR A 10 21.00 -14.05 1.47
N VAL A 11 20.38 -13.48 2.50
CA VAL A 11 19.10 -13.92 3.05
C VAL A 11 18.08 -12.82 2.80
N ARG A 12 17.00 -13.11 2.09
CA ARG A 12 15.89 -12.16 1.92
C ARG A 12 14.69 -12.64 2.72
N VAL A 13 14.01 -11.72 3.37
CA VAL A 13 12.79 -12.02 4.12
C VAL A 13 11.65 -11.18 3.57
N ALA A 14 10.67 -11.86 3.00
CA ALA A 14 9.44 -11.26 2.47
C ALA A 14 8.35 -11.28 3.53
N PHE A 15 7.64 -10.17 3.66
CA PHE A 15 6.49 -10.00 4.55
C PHE A 15 5.34 -9.37 3.77
N ASP A 16 4.13 -9.47 4.33
CA ASP A 16 3.04 -8.59 3.90
C ASP A 16 3.29 -7.16 4.37
N ALA A 17 2.73 -6.20 3.64
CA ALA A 17 2.76 -4.80 4.03
C ALA A 17 2.21 -4.66 5.46
N PRO A 18 2.94 -4.05 6.40
CA PRO A 18 2.50 -3.96 7.79
C PRO A 18 1.18 -3.19 7.87
N GLU A 19 0.16 -3.81 8.47
CA GLU A 19 -1.10 -3.13 8.81
C GLU A 19 -0.85 -2.21 10.02
N GLY A 20 -0.98 -0.90 9.81
CA GLY A 20 -1.32 0.04 10.89
C GLY A 20 -0.27 0.35 11.96
N ARG A 21 1.04 0.18 11.72
CA ARG A 21 2.08 0.78 12.59
C ARG A 21 3.05 1.60 11.77
N GLY A 22 3.19 2.87 12.15
CA GLY A 22 4.06 3.84 11.51
C GLY A 22 5.42 3.23 11.18
N ALA A 23 5.83 3.38 9.92
CA ALA A 23 7.12 2.94 9.40
C ALA A 23 8.26 3.76 10.03
N GLY A 24 8.50 3.55 11.32
CA GLY A 24 9.64 4.07 12.06
C GLY A 24 10.80 3.10 11.93
N GLY A 25 11.50 3.13 10.80
CA GLY A 25 12.76 2.40 10.63
C GLY A 25 13.09 2.13 9.18
N GLY A 26 13.97 2.94 8.60
CA GLY A 26 14.57 2.65 7.30
C GLY A 26 15.16 1.24 7.28
N THR A 27 14.79 0.46 6.26
CA THR A 27 15.19 -0.94 6.02
C THR A 27 16.62 -1.02 5.45
N ALA A 28 17.56 -0.28 6.03
CA ALA A 28 18.97 -0.44 5.69
C ALA A 28 19.43 -1.85 6.11
N GLY A 29 19.87 -2.66 5.15
CA GLY A 29 20.31 -4.03 5.35
C GLY A 29 21.27 -4.17 6.54
N ARG A 30 20.94 -5.04 7.50
CA ARG A 30 21.81 -5.30 8.65
C ARG A 30 22.91 -6.28 8.23
N ARG A 31 24.15 -5.79 8.16
CA ARG A 31 25.35 -6.63 7.97
C ARG A 31 25.80 -7.20 9.30
N ARG A 32 25.90 -8.53 9.42
CA ARG A 32 26.48 -9.18 10.59
C ARG A 32 28.01 -9.07 10.54
N ARG A 33 28.65 -8.67 11.65
CA ARG A 33 30.11 -8.47 11.75
C ARG A 33 30.90 -9.66 11.20
N GLU A 34 31.96 -9.32 10.47
CA GLU A 34 32.93 -10.24 9.87
C GLU A 34 33.54 -11.18 10.91
N ARG A 35 33.47 -12.49 10.65
CA ARG A 35 34.35 -13.48 11.29
C ARG A 35 35.49 -13.76 10.30
N PRO A 36 36.76 -13.70 10.72
CA PRO A 36 37.88 -13.94 9.82
C PRO A 36 37.73 -15.31 9.14
N GLY A 37 37.77 -15.33 7.80
CA GLY A 37 37.64 -16.54 6.98
C GLY A 37 36.23 -16.94 6.54
N ARG A 38 35.17 -16.17 6.88
CA ARG A 38 33.79 -16.41 6.38
C ARG A 38 33.27 -15.21 5.58
N PRO A 39 32.63 -15.42 4.41
CA PRO A 39 32.05 -14.32 3.64
C PRO A 39 30.91 -13.64 4.42
N PRO A 40 30.71 -12.31 4.25
CA PRO A 40 29.62 -11.61 4.89
C PRO A 40 28.27 -12.13 4.38
N ILE A 41 27.31 -12.30 5.30
CA ILE A 41 25.91 -12.60 4.96
C ILE A 41 25.14 -11.29 4.99
N GLU A 42 24.53 -10.95 3.86
CA GLU A 42 23.62 -9.83 3.75
C GLU A 42 22.19 -10.28 4.09
N THR A 43 21.46 -9.49 4.87
CA THR A 43 20.04 -9.73 5.15
C THR A 43 19.20 -8.57 4.66
N LEU A 44 18.26 -8.84 3.77
CA LEU A 44 17.40 -7.85 3.11
C LEU A 44 15.93 -8.10 3.47
N ALA A 45 15.21 -7.05 3.84
CA ALA A 45 13.76 -7.07 3.86
C ALA A 45 13.27 -6.81 2.44
N VAL A 46 12.37 -7.64 1.94
CA VAL A 46 11.80 -7.52 0.60
C VAL A 46 10.28 -7.54 0.66
N GLY A 47 9.64 -7.11 -0.42
CA GLY A 47 8.18 -7.15 -0.53
C GLY A 47 7.63 -8.56 -0.66
N SER A 48 6.32 -8.74 -0.49
CA SER A 48 5.64 -9.99 -0.81
C SER A 48 5.78 -10.34 -2.30
N PRO A 49 6.09 -11.60 -2.65
CA PRO A 49 6.00 -12.07 -4.03
C PRO A 49 4.55 -12.39 -4.45
N GLY A 50 3.54 -12.11 -3.63
CA GLY A 50 2.13 -12.42 -3.91
C GLY A 50 1.79 -13.89 -3.66
N THR A 51 2.31 -14.46 -2.56
CA THR A 51 1.99 -15.82 -2.10
C THR A 51 1.35 -15.76 -0.72
N VAL A 52 0.44 -16.70 -0.43
CA VAL A 52 -0.29 -16.77 0.85
C VAL A 52 0.54 -17.32 2.02
N HIS A 53 1.77 -17.78 1.77
CA HIS A 53 2.62 -18.43 2.79
C HIS A 53 3.75 -17.50 3.24
N LEU A 54 3.39 -16.42 3.93
CA LEU A 54 4.33 -15.46 4.50
C LEU A 54 4.53 -15.68 6.01
N PRO A 55 5.70 -15.33 6.57
CA PRO A 55 6.87 -14.78 5.87
C PRO A 55 7.59 -15.83 5.01
N LEU A 56 8.19 -15.36 3.91
CA LEU A 56 9.02 -16.18 3.03
C LEU A 56 10.49 -15.83 3.26
N VAL A 57 11.32 -16.82 3.55
CA VAL A 57 12.77 -16.63 3.69
C VAL A 57 13.46 -17.27 2.50
N THR A 58 14.16 -16.49 1.70
CA THR A 58 15.01 -17.01 0.63
C THR A 58 16.47 -16.91 1.02
N VAL A 59 17.21 -17.98 0.76
CA VAL A 59 18.63 -18.09 1.08
C VAL A 59 19.39 -18.36 -0.19
N THR A 60 20.28 -17.45 -0.58
CA THR A 60 21.05 -17.52 -1.82
C THR A 60 22.53 -17.67 -1.53
N ARG A 61 23.19 -18.60 -2.23
CA ARG A 61 24.64 -18.76 -2.26
C ARG A 61 25.07 -19.32 -3.61
N GLY A 62 26.02 -18.66 -4.27
CA GLY A 62 26.65 -19.22 -5.48
C GLY A 62 25.69 -19.48 -6.64
N GLY A 63 24.67 -18.63 -6.83
CA GLY A 63 23.66 -18.81 -7.88
C GLY A 63 22.61 -19.88 -7.56
N ARG A 64 22.55 -20.39 -6.33
CA ARG A 64 21.52 -21.32 -5.87
C ARG A 64 20.70 -20.68 -4.77
N THR A 65 19.38 -20.75 -4.88
CA THR A 65 18.42 -20.16 -3.94
C THR A 65 17.48 -21.22 -3.37
N ALA A 66 17.41 -21.32 -2.04
CA ALA A 66 16.44 -22.13 -1.31
C ALA A 66 15.33 -21.25 -0.74
N VAL A 67 14.08 -21.65 -0.93
CA VAL A 67 12.88 -20.89 -0.54
C VAL A 67 12.18 -21.60 0.61
N HIS A 68 12.10 -20.96 1.77
CA HIS A 68 11.46 -21.47 2.98
C HIS A 68 10.20 -20.69 3.31
N ARG A 69 9.10 -21.38 3.57
CA ARG A 69 7.77 -20.80 3.83
C ARG A 69 7.46 -20.79 5.32
N ALA A 70 6.70 -19.80 5.79
CA ALA A 70 6.18 -19.70 7.15
C ALA A 70 7.27 -19.85 8.23
N VAL A 71 8.43 -19.24 7.99
CA VAL A 71 9.58 -19.35 8.88
C VAL A 71 9.48 -18.32 10.00
N ASP A 72 9.46 -18.78 11.24
CA ASP A 72 9.49 -17.87 12.39
C ASP A 72 10.89 -17.23 12.59
N PRO A 73 11.04 -16.26 13.51
CA PRO A 73 12.35 -15.63 13.75
C PRO A 73 13.48 -16.62 14.15
N ASN A 74 13.16 -17.69 14.89
CA ASN A 74 14.15 -18.69 15.33
C ASN A 74 14.58 -19.60 14.17
N GLY A 75 13.63 -20.00 13.32
CA GLY A 75 13.89 -20.70 12.07
C GLY A 75 14.78 -19.86 11.16
N THR A 76 14.50 -18.56 11.05
CA THR A 76 15.32 -17.63 10.26
C THR A 76 16.76 -17.56 10.77
N ALA A 77 16.94 -17.45 12.09
CA ALA A 77 18.28 -17.46 12.71
C ALA A 77 19.03 -18.79 12.48
N SER A 78 18.30 -19.91 12.46
CA SER A 78 18.86 -21.24 12.16
C SER A 78 19.33 -21.35 10.71
N LEU A 79 18.52 -20.88 9.76
CA LEU A 79 18.87 -20.84 8.33
C LEU A 79 20.13 -19.98 8.08
N VAL A 80 20.22 -18.81 8.72
CA VAL A 80 21.40 -17.94 8.67
C VAL A 80 22.64 -18.64 9.23
N SER A 81 22.48 -19.44 10.29
CA SER A 81 23.60 -20.18 10.91
C SER A 81 24.12 -21.29 9.99
N LEU A 82 23.23 -22.08 9.39
CA LEU A 82 23.59 -23.11 8.40
C LEU A 82 24.31 -22.49 7.20
N LEU A 83 23.79 -21.39 6.69
CA LEU A 83 24.41 -20.64 5.59
C LEU A 83 25.81 -20.13 5.93
N ALA A 84 26.01 -19.69 7.17
CA ALA A 84 27.31 -19.24 7.66
C ALA A 84 28.34 -20.37 7.77
N ASP A 85 27.90 -21.62 7.88
CA ASP A 85 28.78 -22.79 7.96
C ASP A 85 29.21 -23.31 6.59
N GLY A 86 28.58 -22.84 5.51
CA GLY A 86 28.99 -23.16 4.13
C GLY A 86 27.86 -23.74 3.29
N ASP A 87 26.84 -24.28 3.94
CA ASP A 87 25.79 -25.06 3.30
C ASP A 87 24.57 -24.20 3.00
N ILE A 88 24.00 -24.36 1.81
CA ILE A 88 22.68 -23.80 1.54
C ILE A 88 21.63 -24.69 2.22
N PRO A 89 20.80 -24.16 3.13
CA PRO A 89 19.82 -24.96 3.85
C PRO A 89 18.69 -25.36 2.88
N VAL A 90 18.75 -26.57 2.34
CA VAL A 90 17.72 -27.13 1.44
C VAL A 90 16.69 -27.99 2.15
N ASP A 91 17.04 -28.51 3.33
CA ASP A 91 16.13 -29.33 4.13
C ASP A 91 14.93 -28.48 4.58
N GLY A 92 13.73 -28.97 4.26
CA GLY A 92 12.48 -28.24 4.51
C GLY A 92 12.21 -27.08 3.56
N ALA A 93 13.08 -26.82 2.58
CA ALA A 93 12.82 -25.81 1.56
C ALA A 93 11.64 -26.23 0.67
N ALA A 94 10.73 -25.30 0.42
CA ALA A 94 9.59 -25.52 -0.46
C ALA A 94 9.98 -25.49 -1.95
N ALA A 95 11.10 -24.85 -2.29
CA ALA A 95 11.71 -24.88 -3.62
C ALA A 95 13.21 -24.62 -3.51
N VAL A 96 13.99 -25.19 -4.44
CA VAL A 96 15.42 -24.92 -4.60
C VAL A 96 15.67 -24.67 -6.08
N VAL A 97 16.29 -23.53 -6.40
CA VAL A 97 16.40 -23.03 -7.77
C VAL A 97 17.85 -22.62 -8.04
N ASP A 98 18.42 -23.17 -9.12
CA ASP A 98 19.71 -22.72 -9.65
C ASP A 98 19.47 -21.63 -10.71
N HIS A 99 20.27 -20.57 -10.70
CA HIS A 99 20.15 -19.40 -11.56
C HIS A 99 21.53 -18.77 -11.85
N GLY A 100 21.57 -17.88 -12.85
CA GLY A 100 22.77 -17.09 -13.15
C GLY A 100 23.16 -16.14 -12.00
N PRO A 101 24.32 -15.48 -12.07
CA PRO A 101 24.70 -14.49 -11.06
C PRO A 101 23.66 -13.36 -11.04
N ASP A 102 23.22 -13.00 -9.83
CA ASP A 102 22.34 -11.86 -9.53
C ASP A 102 21.16 -11.66 -10.50
N PRO A 103 20.15 -12.55 -10.47
CA PRO A 103 18.97 -12.36 -11.29
C PRO A 103 18.23 -11.07 -10.86
N ASP A 104 17.71 -10.31 -11.83
CA ASP A 104 16.85 -9.15 -11.56
C ASP A 104 15.48 -9.56 -10.97
N ASP A 105 15.11 -10.83 -11.19
CA ASP A 105 13.80 -11.39 -10.91
C ASP A 105 13.87 -12.43 -9.80
N PHE A 106 12.76 -12.59 -9.06
CA PHE A 106 12.62 -13.66 -8.08
C PHE A 106 12.87 -15.04 -8.72
N PRO A 107 13.83 -15.86 -8.24
CA PRO A 107 14.06 -17.19 -8.77
C PRO A 107 12.86 -18.10 -8.52
N VAL A 108 12.05 -18.29 -9.55
CA VAL A 108 10.86 -19.13 -9.50
C VAL A 108 11.23 -20.56 -9.87
N GLY A 109 11.02 -21.50 -8.94
CA GLY A 109 11.05 -22.93 -9.20
C GLY A 109 9.65 -23.50 -9.43
N ASP A 110 9.53 -24.82 -9.44
CA ASP A 110 8.23 -25.49 -9.50
C ASP A 110 7.35 -25.12 -8.30
N GLY A 111 6.13 -24.63 -8.56
CA GLY A 111 5.16 -24.30 -7.51
C GLY A 111 4.16 -23.21 -7.90
N PRO A 112 3.39 -22.67 -6.94
CA PRO A 112 2.36 -21.67 -7.24
C PRO A 112 2.89 -20.40 -7.93
N LEU A 113 4.13 -20.01 -7.64
CA LEU A 113 4.76 -18.84 -8.25
C LEU A 113 5.18 -19.05 -9.71
N SER A 114 5.25 -20.30 -10.20
CA SER A 114 5.51 -20.61 -11.62
C SER A 114 4.25 -20.58 -12.49
N ALA A 115 3.07 -20.39 -11.89
CA ALA A 115 1.84 -20.23 -12.64
C ALA A 115 1.81 -18.87 -13.36
N GLY A 116 1.61 -18.90 -14.68
CA GLY A 116 1.43 -17.70 -15.51
C GLY A 116 2.74 -16.94 -15.81
N THR A 117 2.64 -15.62 -15.98
CA THR A 117 3.81 -14.77 -16.29
C THR A 117 3.85 -13.55 -15.38
N ARG A 118 4.98 -13.35 -14.69
CA ARG A 118 5.15 -12.31 -13.67
C ARG A 118 5.85 -11.06 -14.19
N ARG A 119 5.44 -10.48 -15.33
CA ARG A 119 6.17 -9.34 -15.94
C ARG A 119 6.20 -8.09 -15.04
N THR A 120 5.06 -7.74 -14.45
CA THR A 120 4.92 -6.57 -13.58
C THR A 120 5.52 -6.82 -12.19
N LEU A 121 5.32 -8.03 -11.65
CA LEU A 121 5.75 -8.43 -10.30
C LEU A 121 7.13 -9.09 -10.26
N ARG A 122 7.95 -8.92 -11.30
CA ARG A 122 9.18 -9.71 -11.49
C ARG A 122 10.21 -9.55 -10.36
N GLY A 123 10.33 -8.34 -9.82
CA GLY A 123 11.20 -8.04 -8.68
C GLY A 123 10.54 -8.22 -7.30
N ALA A 124 9.24 -8.51 -7.24
CA ALA A 124 8.52 -8.65 -5.97
C ALA A 124 9.01 -9.92 -5.24
N GLY A 125 9.37 -9.79 -3.96
CA GLY A 125 10.04 -10.86 -3.20
C GLY A 125 11.56 -10.93 -3.39
N TRP A 126 12.14 -10.04 -4.19
CA TRP A 126 13.57 -10.12 -4.55
C TRP A 126 14.32 -8.80 -4.40
N ALA A 127 13.74 -7.72 -4.93
CA ALA A 127 14.28 -6.37 -4.84
C ALA A 127 13.90 -5.70 -3.51
N ASP A 128 14.73 -4.75 -3.07
CA ASP A 128 14.35 -3.79 -2.03
C ASP A 128 13.16 -2.97 -2.55
N PRO A 129 12.00 -2.99 -1.87
CA PRO A 129 10.81 -2.24 -2.31
C PRO A 129 11.04 -0.74 -2.43
N THR A 130 11.98 -0.20 -1.65
CA THR A 130 12.28 1.24 -1.59
C THR A 130 13.40 1.65 -2.54
N ALA A 131 14.07 0.69 -3.20
CA ALA A 131 15.10 0.99 -4.18
C ALA A 131 14.50 1.81 -5.33
N PHE A 132 14.92 3.06 -5.41
CA PHE A 132 14.56 4.00 -6.45
C PHE A 132 15.81 4.37 -7.23
N GLU A 133 15.79 4.07 -8.53
CA GLU A 133 16.75 4.60 -9.48
C GLU A 133 16.02 5.61 -10.35
N SER A 134 16.58 6.82 -10.45
CA SER A 134 15.99 7.86 -11.28
C SER A 134 15.98 7.37 -12.73
N PRO A 135 14.81 7.22 -13.35
CA PRO A 135 14.73 6.75 -14.72
C PRO A 135 15.29 7.82 -15.66
N ALA A 136 15.76 7.39 -16.83
CA ALA A 136 16.00 8.34 -17.91
C ALA A 136 14.71 9.10 -18.21
N VAL A 137 14.81 10.42 -18.26
CA VAL A 137 13.70 11.30 -18.67
C VAL A 137 13.55 11.15 -20.18
N LEU A 138 12.54 10.36 -20.59
CA LEU A 138 12.29 10.06 -22.00
C LEU A 138 11.43 11.13 -22.68
N GLY A 139 10.71 11.98 -21.94
CA GLY A 139 9.84 13.00 -22.52
C GLY A 139 8.86 12.42 -23.54
N VAL A 140 8.73 13.04 -24.71
CA VAL A 140 7.83 12.58 -25.78
C VAL A 140 8.19 11.18 -26.30
N ASP A 141 9.45 10.74 -26.17
CA ASP A 141 9.88 9.40 -26.61
C ASP A 141 9.23 8.30 -25.77
N ALA A 142 8.81 8.60 -24.52
CA ALA A 142 8.03 7.65 -23.72
C ALA A 142 6.66 7.38 -24.34
N LEU A 143 6.04 8.35 -25.00
CA LEU A 143 4.73 8.14 -25.65
C LEU A 143 4.86 7.08 -26.76
N ASP A 144 5.92 7.17 -27.57
CA ASP A 144 6.17 6.20 -28.64
C ASP A 144 6.56 4.83 -28.09
N ALA A 145 7.36 4.77 -27.04
CA ALA A 145 7.70 3.52 -26.35
C ALA A 145 6.45 2.83 -25.78
N VAL A 146 5.58 3.57 -25.10
CA VAL A 146 4.33 3.05 -24.52
C VAL A 146 3.35 2.61 -25.61
N ALA A 147 3.24 3.37 -26.70
CA ALA A 147 2.45 2.99 -27.88
C ALA A 147 2.95 1.69 -28.49
N HIS A 148 4.27 1.56 -28.68
CA HIS A 148 4.90 0.36 -29.24
C HIS A 148 4.68 -0.88 -28.35
N LEU A 149 4.77 -0.71 -27.03
CA LEU A 149 4.49 -1.77 -26.05
C LEU A 149 3.01 -2.15 -25.98
N GLY A 150 2.10 -1.33 -26.52
CA GLY A 150 0.67 -1.59 -26.53
C GLY A 150 0.04 -1.65 -25.13
N VAL A 151 0.55 -0.83 -24.20
CA VAL A 151 0.06 -0.80 -22.82
C VAL A 151 -1.40 -0.32 -22.80
N ARG A 152 -2.25 -1.06 -22.10
CA ARG A 152 -3.69 -0.78 -21.96
C ARG A 152 -4.07 -0.50 -20.51
N GLY A 153 -5.08 0.34 -20.30
CA GLY A 153 -5.62 0.67 -18.99
C GLY A 153 -6.09 -0.57 -18.25
N ARG A 154 -5.73 -0.68 -16.97
CA ARG A 154 -5.99 -1.88 -16.14
C ARG A 154 -7.05 -1.68 -15.06
N GLY A 155 -7.37 -0.44 -14.70
CA GLY A 155 -8.35 -0.16 -13.66
C GLY A 155 -9.76 -0.53 -14.10
N TRP A 156 -10.46 -1.25 -13.22
CA TRP A 156 -11.83 -1.65 -13.47
C TRP A 156 -12.76 -0.45 -13.33
N GLY A 157 -13.50 -0.11 -14.39
CA GLY A 157 -14.43 1.03 -14.38
C GLY A 157 -13.78 2.36 -14.73
N ASP A 158 -12.48 2.38 -15.01
CA ASP A 158 -11.77 3.55 -15.51
C ASP A 158 -12.29 3.96 -16.90
N ALA A 159 -12.23 5.26 -17.20
CA ALA A 159 -12.64 5.83 -18.48
C ALA A 159 -11.92 5.21 -19.70
N ARG A 160 -10.72 4.66 -19.49
CA ARG A 160 -9.85 4.06 -20.53
C ARG A 160 -9.55 2.57 -20.26
N ARG A 161 -10.44 1.86 -19.58
CA ARG A 161 -10.25 0.43 -19.30
C ARG A 161 -10.09 -0.36 -20.59
N ASP A 162 -9.05 -1.20 -20.66
CA ASP A 162 -8.71 -2.04 -21.81
C ASP A 162 -8.44 -1.26 -23.12
N GLU A 163 -8.32 0.08 -23.04
CA GLU A 163 -7.93 0.98 -24.13
C GLU A 163 -6.43 1.34 -24.03
N PRO A 164 -5.77 1.70 -25.16
CA PRO A 164 -4.37 2.15 -25.12
C PRO A 164 -4.18 3.37 -24.22
N VAL A 165 -3.30 3.27 -23.21
CA VAL A 165 -3.09 4.37 -22.24
C VAL A 165 -2.44 5.59 -22.88
N VAL A 166 -1.68 5.38 -23.94
CA VAL A 166 -0.95 6.45 -24.64
C VAL A 166 -1.88 7.51 -25.23
N GLU A 167 -3.10 7.14 -25.63
CA GLU A 167 -4.05 8.12 -26.18
C GLU A 167 -4.48 9.11 -25.11
N GLY A 168 -4.74 8.65 -23.88
CA GLY A 168 -5.00 9.55 -22.75
C GLY A 168 -3.80 10.42 -22.38
N TRP A 169 -2.58 9.90 -22.50
CA TRP A 169 -1.37 10.68 -22.24
C TRP A 169 -1.15 11.77 -23.31
N ARG A 170 -1.41 11.45 -24.58
CA ARG A 170 -1.37 12.42 -25.68
C ARG A 170 -2.44 13.49 -25.52
N GLU A 171 -3.64 13.11 -25.12
CA GLU A 171 -4.74 14.04 -24.83
C GLU A 171 -4.37 14.99 -23.70
N ALA A 172 -3.89 14.47 -22.56
CA ALA A 172 -3.46 15.28 -21.43
C ALA A 172 -2.33 16.26 -21.80
N ARG A 173 -1.35 15.81 -22.58
CA ARG A 173 -0.21 16.65 -23.03
C ARG A 173 -0.63 17.80 -23.96
N ASN A 174 -1.62 17.55 -24.82
CA ASN A 174 -2.02 18.49 -25.88
C ASN A 174 -3.20 19.38 -25.47
N THR A 175 -3.78 19.15 -24.29
CA THR A 175 -4.84 19.98 -23.73
C THR A 175 -4.22 21.19 -23.03
N ASP A 176 -4.81 22.37 -23.20
CA ASP A 176 -4.38 23.58 -22.50
C ASP A 176 -4.49 23.40 -20.97
N GLY A 177 -3.44 23.79 -20.24
CA GLY A 177 -3.37 23.71 -18.78
C GLY A 177 -2.14 22.94 -18.29
N ASP A 178 -1.99 22.88 -16.97
CA ASP A 178 -0.90 22.15 -16.31
C ASP A 178 -1.34 20.71 -16.02
N PRO A 179 -0.77 19.69 -16.70
CA PRO A 179 -1.18 18.31 -16.47
C PRO A 179 -0.65 17.81 -15.12
N VAL A 180 -1.43 16.93 -14.48
CA VAL A 180 -1.05 16.24 -13.24
C VAL A 180 -1.14 14.74 -13.48
N VAL A 181 -0.13 13.98 -13.02
CA VAL A 181 -0.20 12.52 -13.04
C VAL A 181 -0.80 12.04 -11.71
N VAL A 182 -1.92 11.34 -11.79
CA VAL A 182 -2.56 10.70 -10.63
C VAL A 182 -2.35 9.20 -10.71
N ILE A 183 -1.70 8.62 -9.69
CA ILE A 183 -1.65 7.18 -9.48
C ILE A 183 -2.80 6.81 -8.55
N ASN A 184 -3.82 6.17 -9.12
CA ASN A 184 -4.83 5.51 -8.32
C ASN A 184 -4.27 4.17 -7.82
N GLY A 185 -3.90 4.12 -6.54
CA GLY A 185 -3.32 2.96 -5.87
C GLY A 185 -4.34 2.13 -5.08
N LEU A 186 -5.62 2.26 -5.42
CA LEU A 186 -6.72 1.63 -4.72
C LEU A 186 -7.44 0.65 -5.63
N ASP A 187 -7.34 -0.63 -5.29
CA ASP A 187 -8.08 -1.70 -5.96
C ASP A 187 -9.59 -1.40 -5.89
N ALA A 188 -10.27 -1.48 -7.04
CA ALA A 188 -11.71 -1.23 -7.13
C ALA A 188 -12.57 -2.31 -6.44
N ASP A 189 -12.01 -3.51 -6.24
CA ASP A 189 -12.62 -4.59 -5.47
C ASP A 189 -11.73 -4.90 -4.26
N PRO A 190 -12.23 -4.79 -3.02
CA PRO A 190 -11.44 -5.06 -1.82
C PRO A 190 -10.99 -6.53 -1.68
N LYS A 191 -11.47 -7.44 -2.54
CA LYS A 191 -10.98 -8.83 -2.63
C LYS A 191 -9.76 -8.98 -3.52
N VAL A 192 -9.45 -7.95 -4.32
CA VAL A 192 -8.25 -7.87 -5.14
C VAL A 192 -7.24 -7.02 -4.38
N ASP A 193 -5.99 -7.47 -4.38
CA ASP A 193 -4.90 -6.85 -3.63
C ASP A 193 -3.72 -6.52 -4.57
N GLY A 194 -4.03 -6.26 -5.84
CA GLY A 194 -3.03 -6.12 -6.90
C GLY A 194 -2.23 -4.84 -6.76
N ASP A 195 -2.92 -3.73 -6.54
CA ASP A 195 -2.30 -2.42 -6.39
C ASP A 195 -1.56 -2.32 -5.07
N ARG A 196 -2.14 -2.83 -3.97
CA ARG A 196 -1.45 -2.91 -2.68
C ARG A 196 -0.18 -3.76 -2.78
N LEU A 197 -0.24 -4.93 -3.41
CA LEU A 197 0.93 -5.79 -3.61
C LEU A 197 2.02 -5.06 -4.41
N LEU A 198 1.66 -4.38 -5.51
CA LEU A 198 2.62 -3.63 -6.32
C LEU A 198 3.24 -2.47 -5.54
N LEU A 199 2.42 -1.68 -4.87
CA LEU A 199 2.87 -0.51 -4.10
C LEU A 199 3.73 -0.90 -2.91
N ALA A 200 3.40 -1.99 -2.21
CA ALA A 200 4.16 -2.45 -1.06
C ALA A 200 5.45 -3.18 -1.46
N SER A 201 5.44 -3.93 -2.56
CA SER A 201 6.58 -4.76 -2.94
C SER A 201 7.55 -4.10 -3.91
N LEU A 202 7.13 -3.05 -4.61
CA LEU A 202 7.89 -2.41 -5.68
C LEU A 202 7.70 -0.89 -5.67
N THR A 203 7.60 -0.27 -4.49
CA THR A 203 7.34 1.17 -4.32
C THR A 203 8.25 2.05 -5.20
N GLY A 204 9.57 1.87 -5.10
CA GLY A 204 10.54 2.66 -5.86
C GLY A 204 10.38 2.50 -7.37
N ARG A 205 9.95 1.32 -7.83
CA ARG A 205 9.65 1.08 -9.24
C ARG A 205 8.37 1.78 -9.70
N VAL A 206 7.33 1.79 -8.86
CA VAL A 206 6.09 2.54 -9.15
C VAL A 206 6.40 4.03 -9.27
N VAL A 207 7.20 4.58 -8.34
CA VAL A 207 7.63 5.98 -8.39
C VAL A 207 8.46 6.26 -9.65
N ALA A 208 9.39 5.38 -10.03
CA ALA A 208 10.18 5.54 -11.25
C ALA A 208 9.28 5.59 -12.50
N VAL A 209 8.30 4.68 -12.62
CA VAL A 209 7.37 4.71 -13.75
C VAL A 209 6.49 5.97 -13.74
N ALA A 210 6.11 6.47 -12.56
CA ALA A 210 5.37 7.71 -12.44
C ALA A 210 6.17 8.92 -12.93
N VAL A 211 7.47 8.97 -12.66
CA VAL A 211 8.37 10.01 -13.19
C VAL A 211 8.44 9.95 -14.72
N VAL A 212 8.51 8.75 -15.30
CA VAL A 212 8.45 8.59 -16.77
C VAL A 212 7.13 9.11 -17.33
N ALA A 213 6.00 8.77 -16.68
CA ALA A 213 4.68 9.24 -17.09
C ALA A 213 4.56 10.77 -17.01
N ALA A 214 5.00 11.36 -15.90
CA ALA A 214 4.99 12.82 -15.69
C ALA A 214 5.81 13.54 -16.76
N SER A 215 7.03 13.05 -17.01
CA SER A 215 7.86 13.56 -18.11
C SER A 215 7.19 13.46 -19.48
N ALA A 216 6.52 12.34 -19.76
CA ALA A 216 5.86 12.10 -21.04
C ALA A 216 4.72 13.09 -21.30
N VAL A 217 3.93 13.41 -20.27
CA VAL A 217 2.79 14.33 -20.39
C VAL A 217 3.16 15.78 -20.11
N GLY A 218 4.35 16.05 -19.56
CA GLY A 218 4.79 17.39 -19.16
C GLY A 218 4.24 17.83 -17.81
N ALA A 219 3.91 16.89 -16.91
CA ALA A 219 3.44 17.19 -15.57
C ALA A 219 4.61 17.47 -14.63
N GLU A 220 4.46 18.49 -13.79
CA GLU A 220 5.37 18.77 -12.67
C GLU A 220 4.96 17.97 -11.41
N ASP A 221 3.65 17.72 -11.27
CA ASP A 221 3.08 17.06 -10.10
C ASP A 221 2.70 15.59 -10.36
N VAL A 222 3.07 14.75 -9.40
CA VAL A 222 2.60 13.36 -9.30
C VAL A 222 1.87 13.21 -7.96
N VAL A 223 0.60 12.85 -8.03
CA VAL A 223 -0.26 12.58 -6.86
C VAL A 223 -0.48 11.08 -6.76
N VAL A 224 -0.17 10.49 -5.61
CA VAL A 224 -0.40 9.06 -5.35
C VAL A 224 -1.52 8.92 -4.33
N VAL A 225 -2.60 8.25 -4.72
CA VAL A 225 -3.80 8.07 -3.90
C VAL A 225 -3.87 6.62 -3.45
N VAL A 226 -3.64 6.37 -2.16
CA VAL A 226 -3.51 5.00 -1.60
C VAL A 226 -4.50 4.68 -0.48
N GLN A 227 -5.37 5.63 -0.14
CA GLN A 227 -6.44 5.47 0.85
C GLN A 227 -7.55 6.49 0.60
N ALA A 228 -8.77 6.14 1.00
CA ALA A 228 -9.87 7.08 0.99
C ALA A 228 -9.74 8.14 2.09
N PHE A 229 -10.25 9.33 1.79
CA PHE A 229 -10.23 10.46 2.68
C PHE A 229 -11.55 11.23 2.63
N VAL A 230 -11.80 12.00 3.68
CA VAL A 230 -12.86 13.01 3.75
C VAL A 230 -12.22 14.37 3.90
N GLU A 231 -12.54 15.29 3.00
CA GLU A 231 -12.16 16.69 3.16
C GLU A 231 -13.10 17.36 4.16
N VAL A 232 -12.51 18.04 5.14
CA VAL A 232 -13.23 18.74 6.21
C VAL A 232 -12.78 20.19 6.23
N ASN A 233 -13.74 21.12 6.23
CA ASN A 233 -13.45 22.54 6.38
C ASN A 233 -12.73 22.82 7.72
N PRO A 234 -11.75 23.74 7.81
CA PRO A 234 -11.05 24.05 9.05
C PRO A 234 -11.98 24.42 10.21
N ALA A 235 -13.02 25.22 9.97
CA ALA A 235 -13.96 25.63 11.02
C ALA A 235 -14.78 24.43 11.54
N THR A 236 -15.21 23.54 10.65
CA THR A 236 -15.86 22.28 11.03
C THR A 236 -14.91 21.37 11.81
N ALA A 237 -13.67 21.23 11.35
CA ALA A 237 -12.66 20.42 12.02
C ALA A 237 -12.41 20.94 13.45
N ASP A 238 -12.24 22.25 13.62
CA ASP A 238 -12.07 22.88 14.93
C ASP A 238 -13.26 22.63 15.86
N ARG A 239 -14.51 22.76 15.37
CA ARG A 239 -15.72 22.49 16.17
C ARG A 239 -15.81 21.03 16.61
N LEU A 240 -15.45 20.10 15.72
CA LEU A 240 -15.50 18.65 15.99
C LEU A 240 -14.23 18.14 16.68
N GLY A 241 -13.24 19.01 16.87
CA GLY A 241 -11.92 18.68 17.41
C GLY A 241 -11.12 17.72 16.52
N ILE A 242 -11.38 17.70 15.21
CA ILE A 242 -10.72 16.81 14.24
C ILE A 242 -9.33 17.35 13.91
N VAL A 243 -8.32 16.47 13.91
CA VAL A 243 -6.93 16.74 13.55
C VAL A 243 -6.66 16.22 12.15
N ASP A 244 -5.93 17.01 11.35
CA ASP A 244 -5.55 16.63 10.00
C ASP A 244 -4.84 15.27 9.98
N GLY A 245 -5.29 14.41 9.07
CA GLY A 245 -4.76 13.06 8.88
C GLY A 245 -5.21 12.01 9.89
N GLU A 246 -6.05 12.34 10.88
CA GLU A 246 -6.61 11.33 11.79
C GLU A 246 -7.74 10.52 11.13
N ARG A 247 -8.08 9.36 11.71
CA ARG A 247 -9.23 8.56 11.25
C ARG A 247 -10.52 9.08 11.85
N VAL A 248 -11.53 9.22 10.99
CA VAL A 248 -12.87 9.63 11.36
C VAL A 248 -13.90 8.64 10.81
N ARG A 249 -15.02 8.53 11.50
CA ARG A 249 -16.21 7.83 11.05
C ARG A 249 -17.17 8.84 10.43
N VAL A 250 -17.61 8.58 9.21
CA VAL A 250 -18.65 9.36 8.54
C VAL A 250 -19.87 8.47 8.39
N GLU A 251 -21.00 8.87 8.96
CA GLU A 251 -22.22 8.07 9.00
C GLU A 251 -23.44 8.82 8.49
N SER A 252 -24.33 8.10 7.82
CA SER A 252 -25.67 8.54 7.42
C SER A 252 -26.69 7.49 7.85
N PRO A 253 -28.01 7.75 7.73
CA PRO A 253 -29.03 6.73 7.98
C PRO A 253 -28.87 5.45 7.15
N ARG A 254 -28.10 5.49 6.04
CA ARG A 254 -27.89 4.35 5.14
C ARG A 254 -26.67 3.49 5.51
N GLY A 255 -25.73 4.03 6.28
CA GLY A 255 -24.52 3.30 6.66
C GLY A 255 -23.42 4.21 7.21
N ALA A 256 -22.21 3.64 7.32
CA ALA A 256 -21.04 4.38 7.76
C ALA A 256 -19.79 3.93 7.01
N ILE A 257 -18.81 4.84 6.93
CA ILE A 257 -17.47 4.60 6.42
C ILE A 257 -16.44 5.12 7.43
N GLU A 258 -15.22 4.59 7.37
CA GLU A 258 -14.10 5.06 8.18
C GLU A 258 -12.96 5.47 7.24
N VAL A 259 -12.58 6.74 7.29
CA VAL A 259 -11.65 7.36 6.33
C VAL A 259 -10.72 8.32 7.04
N ARG A 260 -9.61 8.67 6.39
CA ARG A 260 -8.69 9.71 6.89
C ARG A 260 -9.31 11.09 6.69
N ALA A 261 -9.25 11.97 7.69
CA ALA A 261 -9.63 13.36 7.51
C ALA A 261 -8.51 14.14 6.82
N GLU A 262 -8.84 14.97 5.84
CA GLU A 262 -7.95 15.95 5.23
C GLU A 262 -8.55 17.35 5.43
N ILE A 263 -7.87 18.18 6.20
CA ILE A 263 -8.35 19.53 6.48
C ILE A 263 -8.00 20.43 5.28
N SER A 264 -9.01 20.98 4.62
CA SER A 264 -8.83 21.91 3.49
C SER A 264 -9.97 22.92 3.40
N ASP A 265 -9.69 24.07 2.80
CA ASP A 265 -10.66 25.15 2.59
C ASP A 265 -11.54 24.97 1.35
N ARG A 266 -11.42 23.83 0.65
CA ARG A 266 -12.22 23.47 -0.53
C ARG A 266 -13.71 23.27 -0.20
N PRO A 267 -14.11 22.44 0.78
CA PRO A 267 -15.50 22.35 1.21
C PRO A 267 -15.91 23.59 2.02
N GLY A 268 -17.17 24.00 1.88
CA GLY A 268 -17.75 25.05 2.72
C GLY A 268 -17.85 24.63 4.19
N ASP A 269 -18.00 25.62 5.10
CA ASP A 269 -18.26 25.33 6.51
C ASP A 269 -19.55 24.50 6.67
N GLY A 270 -19.51 23.47 7.53
CA GLY A 270 -20.59 22.49 7.70
C GLY A 270 -20.71 21.44 6.58
N VAL A 271 -19.86 21.52 5.55
CA VAL A 271 -19.84 20.56 4.43
C VAL A 271 -18.58 19.70 4.51
N VAL A 272 -18.73 18.42 4.19
CA VAL A 272 -17.60 17.50 3.98
C VAL A 272 -17.67 16.92 2.57
N PHE A 273 -16.51 16.60 2.00
CA PHE A 273 -16.42 16.02 0.66
C PHE A 273 -15.68 14.68 0.72
N VAL A 274 -16.22 13.64 0.09
CA VAL A 274 -15.58 12.31 0.00
C VAL A 274 -15.58 11.90 -1.48
N PRO A 275 -14.42 11.60 -2.08
CA PRO A 275 -14.37 11.13 -3.46
C PRO A 275 -15.09 9.79 -3.61
N MET A 276 -15.88 9.63 -4.67
CA MET A 276 -16.71 8.43 -4.89
C MET A 276 -15.97 7.23 -5.46
N HIS A 277 -14.67 7.36 -5.74
CA HIS A 277 -13.89 6.38 -6.51
C HIS A 277 -13.28 5.25 -5.68
N PHE A 278 -13.38 5.32 -4.34
CA PHE A 278 -12.66 4.41 -3.46
C PHE A 278 -13.54 3.28 -2.92
N ALA A 279 -13.07 2.04 -3.08
CA ALA A 279 -13.73 0.88 -2.50
C ALA A 279 -13.56 0.83 -0.97
N ASP A 280 -12.34 1.12 -0.50
CA ASP A 280 -12.10 1.51 0.89
C ASP A 280 -12.74 2.89 1.10
N GLY A 281 -13.57 3.09 2.13
CA GLY A 281 -14.31 4.34 2.27
C GLY A 281 -15.42 4.60 1.24
N ALA A 282 -16.07 3.54 0.71
CA ALA A 282 -17.13 3.61 -0.31
C ALA A 282 -18.32 4.52 0.08
N VAL A 283 -18.21 5.82 -0.21
CA VAL A 283 -19.21 6.86 0.11
C VAL A 283 -20.58 6.58 -0.49
N ASN A 284 -20.65 5.80 -1.58
CA ASN A 284 -21.92 5.34 -2.14
C ASN A 284 -22.80 4.60 -1.11
N ARG A 285 -22.21 4.03 -0.05
CA ARG A 285 -22.94 3.45 1.10
C ARG A 285 -23.69 4.48 1.93
N LEU A 286 -23.29 5.74 1.87
CA LEU A 286 -23.92 6.85 2.59
C LEU A 286 -25.02 7.54 1.77
N THR A 287 -24.95 7.45 0.44
CA THR A 287 -25.82 8.20 -0.49
C THR A 287 -26.94 7.36 -1.09
N GLY A 288 -27.99 8.01 -1.60
CA GLY A 288 -29.09 7.35 -2.32
C GLY A 288 -28.74 6.91 -3.74
N ASP A 289 -29.56 6.02 -4.29
CA ASP A 289 -29.51 5.50 -5.66
C ASP A 289 -30.68 6.02 -6.52
N HIS A 290 -31.25 7.16 -6.16
CA HIS A 290 -32.41 7.70 -6.84
C HIS A 290 -32.03 8.28 -8.22
N VAL A 291 -32.90 8.04 -9.19
CA VAL A 291 -32.84 8.61 -10.53
C VAL A 291 -34.15 9.35 -10.79
N ASP A 292 -34.08 10.48 -11.51
CA ASP A 292 -35.27 11.17 -11.97
C ASP A 292 -36.07 10.23 -12.89
N PRO A 293 -37.35 9.95 -12.60
CA PRO A 293 -38.13 8.95 -13.32
C PRO A 293 -38.44 9.34 -14.77
N THR A 294 -38.25 10.61 -15.15
CA THR A 294 -38.55 11.10 -16.51
C THR A 294 -37.31 11.06 -17.41
N SER A 295 -36.18 11.55 -16.90
CA SER A 295 -34.93 11.73 -17.65
C SER A 295 -33.92 10.61 -17.41
N GLY A 296 -34.06 9.84 -16.33
CA GLY A 296 -33.08 8.86 -15.88
C GLY A 296 -31.80 9.48 -15.30
N ILE A 297 -31.76 10.80 -15.12
CA ILE A 297 -30.60 11.51 -14.58
C ILE A 297 -30.49 11.18 -13.07
N PRO A 298 -29.30 10.77 -12.58
CA PRO A 298 -29.08 10.54 -11.16
C PRO A 298 -29.24 11.81 -10.33
N GLU A 299 -29.68 11.66 -9.08
CA GLU A 299 -29.64 12.76 -8.12
C GLU A 299 -28.19 13.22 -7.83
N TYR A 300 -28.05 14.48 -7.41
CA TYR A 300 -26.80 14.92 -6.79
C TYR A 300 -26.54 14.08 -5.54
N LYS A 301 -25.33 13.53 -5.42
CA LYS A 301 -24.90 12.63 -4.33
C LYS A 301 -24.65 13.38 -3.03
N LEU A 302 -25.70 14.02 -2.53
CA LEU A 302 -25.73 14.77 -1.28
C LEU A 302 -26.40 13.93 -0.20
N SER A 303 -25.82 13.91 0.99
CA SER A 303 -26.39 13.23 2.15
C SER A 303 -26.03 13.98 3.42
N SER A 304 -26.98 14.13 4.33
CA SER A 304 -26.70 14.58 5.68
C SER A 304 -25.92 13.48 6.41
N VAL A 305 -24.78 13.86 6.97
CA VAL A 305 -23.87 12.93 7.64
C VAL A 305 -23.48 13.46 9.01
N ARG A 306 -23.17 12.53 9.92
CA ARG A 306 -22.46 12.82 11.18
C ARG A 306 -21.02 12.38 11.02
N VAL A 307 -20.09 13.21 11.51
CA VAL A 307 -18.66 12.93 11.48
C VAL A 307 -18.15 12.83 12.91
N GLU A 308 -17.47 11.73 13.22
CA GLU A 308 -16.94 11.45 14.54
C GLU A 308 -15.47 11.05 14.51
N ARG A 309 -14.73 11.44 15.54
CA ARG A 309 -13.35 10.99 15.72
C ARG A 309 -13.33 9.54 16.16
N LEU A 310 -12.45 8.74 15.55
CA LEU A 310 -12.14 7.41 16.03
C LEU A 310 -10.97 7.53 17.01
N ASN A 311 -11.27 7.60 18.31
CA ASN A 311 -10.24 7.73 19.34
C ASN A 311 -9.19 6.61 19.20
N ALA A 312 -7.90 6.97 19.18
CA ALA A 312 -6.78 6.02 19.30
C ALA A 312 -6.66 5.40 20.72
N SER A 313 -7.76 5.29 21.46
CA SER A 313 -7.79 4.79 22.83
C SER A 313 -8.91 3.77 23.05
N GLU A 314 -8.85 2.64 22.35
CA GLU A 314 -9.12 1.39 23.05
C GLU A 314 -7.88 1.06 23.88
N LYS A 315 -7.76 1.72 25.04
CA LYS A 315 -6.92 1.17 26.10
C LYS A 315 -7.50 -0.20 26.41
N ASN A 316 -6.66 -1.23 26.28
CA ASN A 316 -6.81 -2.55 26.88
C ASN A 316 -7.90 -2.57 27.95
N ASP A 317 -9.08 -3.08 27.60
CA ASP A 317 -9.95 -3.67 28.60
C ASP A 317 -9.25 -4.97 28.98
N GLU A 318 -8.24 -4.85 29.85
CA GLU A 318 -7.74 -5.94 30.67
C GLU A 318 -8.91 -6.41 31.54
N ARG A 319 -9.83 -7.16 30.93
CA ARG A 319 -10.62 -8.15 31.63
C ARG A 319 -9.63 -9.20 32.13
N GLY A 320 -9.08 -8.94 33.31
CA GLY A 320 -8.57 -9.99 34.16
C GLY A 320 -9.63 -11.08 34.32
N PRO A 321 -9.24 -12.35 34.45
CA PRO A 321 -10.14 -13.51 34.34
C PRO A 321 -11.12 -13.69 35.51
N ASP A 322 -11.38 -12.66 36.32
CA ASP A 322 -12.25 -12.78 37.48
C ASP A 322 -13.22 -11.58 37.59
N GLY A 323 -14.44 -11.79 37.11
CA GLY A 323 -15.50 -10.79 37.00
C GLY A 323 -16.07 -10.38 38.36
N SER A 324 -15.36 -9.51 39.08
CA SER A 324 -15.89 -8.84 40.27
C SER A 324 -15.81 -7.32 40.16
N ALA A 325 -16.99 -6.67 40.12
CA ALA A 325 -17.14 -5.22 40.12
C ALA A 325 -16.82 -4.66 41.51
N LYS A 326 -15.78 -3.82 41.62
CA LYS A 326 -15.50 -3.08 42.85
C LYS A 326 -16.42 -1.86 42.96
N GLN A 327 -17.43 -2.01 43.80
CA GLN A 327 -18.40 -0.99 44.19
C GLN A 327 -17.69 0.16 44.92
N ARG A 328 -17.75 1.38 44.38
CA ARG A 328 -17.44 2.62 45.13
C ARG A 328 -18.75 3.35 45.42
N ARG A 329 -18.94 3.70 46.69
CA ARG A 329 -20.12 4.41 47.23
C ARG A 329 -20.11 5.90 46.82
N PRO A 330 -21.28 6.55 46.76
CA PRO A 330 -21.41 7.94 46.34
C PRO A 330 -21.27 8.91 47.52
N ASP A 331 -20.58 10.02 47.31
CA ASP A 331 -20.80 11.26 48.08
C ASP A 331 -21.38 12.28 47.10
N GLY A 332 -22.48 12.90 47.52
CA GLY A 332 -23.40 13.66 46.66
C GLY A 332 -23.29 15.17 46.70
N GLY A 333 -24.27 15.78 46.03
CA GLY A 333 -24.57 17.22 45.93
C GLY A 333 -24.00 17.83 44.65
N GLU A 334 -24.73 18.58 43.81
CA GLU A 334 -26.10 19.08 43.84
C GLU A 334 -26.43 19.59 42.42
N GLU A 335 -27.73 19.75 42.12
CA GLU A 335 -28.34 19.99 40.80
C GLU A 335 -27.97 21.32 40.11
N THR A 336 -28.03 21.36 38.77
CA THR A 336 -28.92 22.25 37.98
C THR A 336 -28.94 21.81 36.50
N GLY A 337 -30.12 21.85 35.87
CA GLY A 337 -30.37 21.23 34.56
C GLY A 337 -30.21 22.13 33.33
N SER A 338 -30.32 21.54 32.14
CA SER A 338 -31.30 21.87 31.10
C SER A 338 -30.95 21.18 29.79
N THR A 339 -31.93 20.48 29.25
CA THR A 339 -32.05 19.99 27.87
C THR A 339 -32.06 21.16 26.87
N ALA A 340 -31.46 21.01 25.69
CA ALA A 340 -32.02 21.40 24.38
C ALA A 340 -31.01 21.12 23.25
N ALA A 341 -31.57 20.93 22.05
CA ALA A 341 -31.04 20.32 20.86
C ALA A 341 -29.95 21.11 20.11
N ILE A 342 -29.24 20.42 19.22
CA ILE A 342 -28.62 20.99 18.03
C ILE A 342 -29.12 20.16 16.84
N ASP A 343 -30.20 20.64 16.24
CA ASP A 343 -30.28 20.77 14.79
C ASP A 343 -29.67 22.16 14.48
N ASP A 344 -28.85 22.20 13.44
CA ASP A 344 -27.97 23.29 12.95
C ASP A 344 -26.76 23.67 13.81
#